data_AF-A0A7V6LSZ5-F1
#
_entry.id   AF-A0A7V6LSZ5-F1
#
_cell.length_a   1.000
_cell.length_b   1.000
_cell.length_c   1.000
_cell.angle_alpha   90.00
_cell.angle_beta   90.00
_cell.angle_gamma   90.00
#
_symmetry.space_group_name_H-M   'P 1'
#
loop_
_entity.id
_entity.type
_entity.pdbx_description
1 polymer ?
#
loop_
_entity_poly.entity_id
_entity_poly.type
_entity_poly.pdbx_seq_one_letter_code
_entity_poly.pdbx_strand_id
1 'polypeptide(L)'
;HTFQALPLVAVITILSKLQVDIRNAETEVIDQLYTQIDASSFKFNKLTSIVIPNSNYVTLGSTYEAQVFISATDTTQQPVITVGDQVLPLDEAGKGIYTVKPSSLGTKTWGGVITLKAPDGTDMQYPFVSEYVVGEASVICSPTAMNVMYHGIANPIDVSVPGVSPDKISIRVVNGTHSTEKVKNSKGENFKGTYSVKPSEVGKNVQVIVSANINGVNQTFAPYEFRVKSIPVPEARFGGLSSGNIAKNTAVAQAGVFAVLPDFDFDLQYTVTGFSILYSDRMGDLIETSTSSMLTSAQKDLINRMTRGKDLIIKDIKAVGPDGVPRTLLPIILKID
;
A
#
# COMPACT_ATOMS: atom_id res chain seq x y z
N HIS A 1 82.01 8.18 55.24
CA HIS A 1 82.10 9.65 55.07
C HIS A 1 80.92 10.43 55.66
N THR A 2 79.70 9.88 55.74
CA THR A 2 78.48 10.67 56.08
C THR A 2 78.22 10.90 57.58
N PHE A 3 78.96 10.26 58.50
CA PHE A 3 78.63 10.28 59.95
C PHE A 3 79.80 10.64 60.88
N GLN A 4 80.98 10.93 60.34
CA GLN A 4 82.19 11.14 61.13
C GLN A 4 82.27 12.63 61.53
N ALA A 5 81.96 12.94 62.80
CA ALA A 5 81.89 14.28 63.43
C ALA A 5 80.55 15.03 63.42
N LEU A 6 79.40 14.34 63.25
CA LEU A 6 78.09 14.95 63.44
C LEU A 6 77.56 14.73 64.87
N PRO A 7 76.84 15.70 65.47
CA PRO A 7 76.14 15.52 66.74
C PRO A 7 75.17 14.33 66.67
N LEU A 8 75.02 13.59 67.77
CA LEU A 8 74.14 12.40 67.83
C LEU A 8 72.70 12.69 67.37
N VAL A 9 72.18 13.88 67.68
CA VAL A 9 70.86 14.35 67.23
C VAL A 9 70.79 14.45 65.70
N ALA A 10 71.86 14.91 65.04
CA ALA A 10 71.94 15.00 63.57
C ALA A 10 72.03 13.63 62.90
N VAL A 11 72.65 12.64 63.55
CA VAL A 11 72.68 11.26 63.05
C VAL A 11 71.29 10.62 63.13
N ILE A 12 70.57 10.84 64.23
CA ILE A 12 69.19 10.35 64.39
C ILE A 12 68.27 10.97 63.33
N THR A 13 68.37 12.28 63.07
CA THR A 13 67.54 12.92 62.03
C THR A 13 67.86 12.40 60.63
N ILE A 14 69.13 12.11 60.30
CA ILE A 14 69.51 11.48 59.03
C ILE A 14 68.93 10.06 58.92
N LEU A 15 68.98 9.26 59.99
CA LEU A 15 68.39 7.92 60.01
C LEU A 15 66.86 7.97 59.91
N SER A 16 66.20 8.92 60.57
CA SER A 16 64.76 9.15 60.42
C SER A 16 64.41 9.59 59.01
N LYS A 17 65.23 10.43 58.37
CA LYS A 17 65.07 10.80 56.96
C LYS A 17 65.21 9.59 56.05
N LEU A 18 66.18 8.71 56.31
CA LEU A 18 66.36 7.47 55.55
C LEU A 18 65.16 6.52 55.72
N GLN A 19 64.60 6.43 56.93
CA GLN A 19 63.36 5.67 57.15
C GLN A 19 62.18 6.26 56.37
N VAL A 20 62.05 7.59 56.34
CA VAL A 20 61.03 8.29 55.54
C VAL A 20 61.25 8.04 54.04
N ASP A 21 62.48 8.09 53.56
CA ASP A 21 62.80 7.79 52.16
C ASP A 21 62.43 6.34 51.80
N ILE A 22 62.75 5.38 52.67
CA ILE A 22 62.39 3.97 52.47
C ILE A 22 60.87 3.81 52.42
N ARG A 23 60.13 4.45 53.35
CA ARG A 23 58.66 4.40 53.36
C ARG A 23 58.06 5.05 52.11
N ASN A 24 58.64 6.13 51.62
CA ASN A 24 58.22 6.78 50.37
C ASN A 24 58.49 5.88 49.16
N ALA A 25 59.67 5.26 49.08
CA ALA A 25 60.01 4.30 48.02
C ALA A 25 59.10 3.07 48.05
N GLU A 26 58.77 2.54 49.24
CA GLU A 26 57.79 1.45 49.39
C GLU A 26 56.41 1.87 48.87
N THR A 27 55.96 3.09 49.18
CA THR A 27 54.67 3.61 48.73
C THR A 27 54.65 3.76 47.21
N GLU A 28 55.71 4.28 46.61
CA GLU A 28 55.84 4.44 45.15
C GLU A 28 55.82 3.10 44.42
N VAL A 29 56.49 2.07 44.95
CA VAL A 29 56.44 0.72 44.39
C VAL A 29 55.04 0.11 44.52
N ILE A 30 54.36 0.30 45.65
CA ILE A 30 52.99 -0.20 45.85
C ILE A 30 52.03 0.49 44.87
N ASP A 31 52.11 1.80 44.71
CA ASP A 31 51.28 2.55 43.75
C ASP A 31 51.55 2.13 42.31
N GLN A 32 52.81 1.85 41.96
CA GLN A 32 53.19 1.34 40.65
C GLN A 32 52.64 -0.06 40.38
N LEU A 33 52.68 -0.96 41.37
CA LEU A 33 52.09 -2.30 41.26
C LEU A 33 50.56 -2.22 41.19
N TYR A 34 49.94 -1.32 41.96
CA TYR A 34 48.49 -1.11 41.92
C TYR A 34 48.03 -0.59 40.56
N THR A 35 48.75 0.36 39.97
CA THR A 35 48.45 0.86 38.60
C THR A 35 48.67 -0.20 37.53
N GLN A 36 49.59 -1.15 37.72
CA GLN A 36 49.75 -2.30 36.81
C GLN A 36 48.62 -3.32 36.95
N ILE A 37 48.09 -3.54 38.16
CA ILE A 37 46.91 -4.40 38.38
C ILE A 37 45.64 -3.71 37.84
N ASP A 38 45.47 -2.40 38.02
CA ASP A 38 44.35 -1.66 37.40
C ASP A 38 44.47 -1.64 35.87
N ALA A 39 45.69 -1.79 35.32
CA ALA A 39 45.88 -1.98 33.89
C ALA A 39 45.36 -3.33 33.37
N SER A 40 45.12 -4.31 34.24
CA SER A 40 44.43 -5.57 33.89
C SER A 40 42.91 -5.49 34.06
N SER A 41 42.32 -4.29 34.18
CA SER A 41 40.87 -4.10 34.08
C SER A 41 40.47 -3.64 32.66
N PHE A 42 39.24 -3.92 32.23
CA PHE A 42 38.74 -3.41 30.95
C PHE A 42 38.71 -1.88 30.96
N LYS A 43 39.55 -1.23 30.17
CA LYS A 43 39.63 0.23 30.10
C LYS A 43 38.64 0.75 29.06
N PHE A 44 37.47 1.15 29.50
CA PHE A 44 36.53 1.86 28.63
C PHE A 44 37.01 3.31 28.45
N ASN A 45 37.41 3.67 27.22
CA ASN A 45 37.93 5.00 26.92
C ASN A 45 36.93 5.90 26.19
N LYS A 46 35.85 5.32 25.63
CA LYS A 46 34.86 6.05 24.85
C LYS A 46 33.45 5.65 25.24
N LEU A 47 32.69 6.63 25.74
CA LEU A 47 31.27 6.49 26.05
C LEU A 47 30.45 7.02 24.86
N THR A 48 29.52 6.21 24.38
CA THR A 48 28.60 6.60 23.30
C THR A 48 27.17 6.28 23.70
N SER A 49 26.21 7.14 23.38
CA SER A 49 24.79 6.82 23.54
C SER A 49 24.31 5.98 22.35
N ILE A 50 23.53 4.94 22.64
CA ILE A 50 22.85 4.12 21.64
C ILE A 50 21.35 4.24 21.87
N VAL A 51 20.62 4.50 20.80
CA VAL A 51 19.15 4.50 20.78
C VAL A 51 18.70 3.34 19.92
N ILE A 52 17.95 2.41 20.50
CA ILE A 52 17.34 1.28 19.79
C ILE A 52 15.83 1.50 19.74
N PRO A 53 15.29 1.98 18.61
CA PRO A 53 13.85 2.12 18.43
C PRO A 53 13.19 0.77 18.17
N ASN A 54 11.97 0.57 18.67
CA ASN A 54 11.16 -0.61 18.34
C ASN A 54 10.70 -0.57 16.86
N SER A 55 10.40 0.63 16.34
CA SER A 55 10.10 0.85 14.92
C SER A 55 10.57 2.26 14.50
N ASN A 56 11.20 2.34 13.33
CA ASN A 56 11.58 3.63 12.71
C ASN A 56 10.41 4.32 11.98
N TYR A 57 9.26 3.65 11.85
CA TYR A 57 8.06 4.19 11.22
C TYR A 57 6.87 4.07 12.16
N VAL A 58 6.24 5.21 12.47
CA VAL A 58 5.04 5.32 13.30
C VAL A 58 4.01 6.19 12.60
N THR A 59 2.75 5.81 12.67
CA THR A 59 1.65 6.61 12.13
C THR A 59 1.26 7.71 13.11
N LEU A 60 0.72 8.82 12.60
CA LEU A 60 0.19 9.88 13.46
C LEU A 60 -0.89 9.33 14.40
N GLY A 61 -0.70 9.51 15.71
CA GLY A 61 -1.57 8.94 16.76
C GLY A 61 -1.10 7.61 17.36
N SER A 62 -0.03 6.99 16.84
CA SER A 62 0.61 5.82 17.46
C SER A 62 1.74 6.21 18.40
N THR A 63 2.08 5.34 19.35
CA THR A 63 3.16 5.56 20.32
C THR A 63 4.52 5.19 19.72
N TYR A 64 5.49 6.10 19.83
CA TYR A 64 6.88 5.82 19.53
C TYR A 64 7.61 5.34 20.79
N GLU A 65 8.21 4.16 20.73
CA GLU A 65 8.98 3.56 21.83
C GLU A 65 10.43 3.32 21.40
N ALA A 66 11.38 3.75 22.22
CA ALA A 66 12.80 3.52 22.01
C ALA A 66 13.52 3.30 23.35
N GLN A 67 14.50 2.39 23.35
CA GLN A 67 15.39 2.15 24.48
C GLN A 67 16.66 2.97 24.29
N VAL A 68 17.06 3.71 25.34
CA VAL A 68 18.26 4.56 25.31
C VAL A 68 19.21 4.09 26.40
N PHE A 69 20.44 3.76 26.03
CA PHE A 69 21.48 3.38 26.98
C PHE A 69 22.85 3.91 26.56
N ILE A 70 23.77 3.94 27.52
CA ILE A 70 25.17 4.32 27.29
C ILE A 70 25.96 3.05 27.02
N SER A 71 26.64 3.01 25.88
CA SER A 71 27.61 1.98 25.52
C SER A 71 29.01 2.50 25.80
N ALA A 72 29.74 1.75 26.63
CA ALA A 72 31.14 1.98 26.90
C ALA A 72 31.99 1.08 25.99
N THR A 73 32.88 1.69 25.21
CA THR A 73 33.74 1.01 24.24
C THR A 73 35.21 1.32 24.55
N ASP A 74 36.08 0.35 24.27
CA ASP A 74 37.53 0.51 24.29
C ASP A 74 38.03 0.58 22.84
N THR A 75 38.60 1.72 22.42
CA THR A 75 39.16 1.85 21.06
C THR A 75 40.53 1.19 20.90
N THR A 76 41.17 0.75 21.99
CA THR A 76 42.48 0.09 21.95
C THR A 76 42.38 -1.40 21.66
N GLN A 77 41.28 -2.03 22.06
CA GLN A 77 40.99 -3.44 21.78
C GLN A 77 39.86 -3.57 20.77
N GLN A 78 40.15 -4.17 19.61
CA GLN A 78 39.15 -4.41 18.58
C GLN A 78 38.49 -5.78 18.81
N PRO A 79 37.18 -5.84 19.12
CA PRO A 79 36.47 -7.10 19.29
C PRO A 79 36.28 -7.81 17.95
N VAL A 80 36.31 -9.13 17.94
CA VAL A 80 36.00 -9.92 16.74
C VAL A 80 34.51 -10.26 16.75
N ILE A 81 33.74 -9.67 15.84
CA ILE A 81 32.29 -9.89 15.73
C ILE A 81 32.03 -10.88 14.59
N THR A 82 31.46 -12.04 14.92
CA THR A 82 31.18 -13.10 13.95
C THR A 82 29.68 -13.34 13.86
N VAL A 83 29.12 -13.31 12.65
CA VAL A 83 27.71 -13.62 12.35
C VAL A 83 27.68 -14.85 11.47
N GLY A 84 27.27 -16.00 12.02
CA GLY A 84 27.45 -17.30 11.35
C GLY A 84 28.94 -17.56 11.09
N ASP A 85 29.32 -17.73 9.81
CA ASP A 85 30.71 -17.94 9.37
C ASP A 85 31.42 -16.63 8.93
N GLN A 86 30.73 -15.49 8.98
CA GLN A 86 31.27 -14.21 8.48
C GLN A 86 31.74 -13.31 9.63
N VAL A 87 32.99 -12.87 9.56
CA VAL A 87 33.52 -11.80 10.43
C VAL A 87 33.10 -10.44 9.88
N LEU A 88 32.51 -9.60 10.72
CA LEU A 88 32.05 -8.27 10.32
C LEU A 88 33.20 -7.25 10.25
N PRO A 89 33.19 -6.34 9.26
CA PRO A 89 34.10 -5.21 9.27
C PRO A 89 33.76 -4.28 10.46
N LEU A 90 34.81 -3.82 11.13
CA LEU A 90 34.71 -2.90 12.27
C LEU A 90 34.90 -1.45 11.80
N ASP A 91 34.11 -0.55 12.36
CA ASP A 91 34.31 0.90 12.26
C ASP A 91 35.40 1.39 13.24
N GLU A 92 35.86 2.64 13.11
CA GLU A 92 36.87 3.27 13.97
C GLU A 92 36.50 3.29 15.46
N ALA A 93 35.21 3.12 15.76
CA ALA A 93 34.68 3.02 17.12
C ALA A 93 34.48 1.56 17.62
N GLY A 94 34.98 0.55 16.90
CA GLY A 94 34.83 -0.86 17.26
C GLY A 94 33.43 -1.43 16.99
N LYS A 95 32.63 -0.76 16.15
CA LYS A 95 31.26 -1.19 15.81
C LYS A 95 31.27 -2.08 14.58
N GLY A 96 30.72 -3.29 14.68
CA GLY A 96 30.57 -4.21 13.53
C GLY A 96 29.44 -3.76 12.61
N ILE A 97 29.73 -3.60 11.32
CA ILE A 97 28.72 -3.22 10.32
C ILE A 97 28.19 -4.49 9.64
N TYR A 98 26.94 -4.85 9.93
CA TYR A 98 26.24 -5.91 9.22
C TYR A 98 25.44 -5.32 8.05
N THR A 99 25.69 -5.80 6.83
CA THR A 99 24.96 -5.38 5.62
C THR A 99 24.60 -6.61 4.81
N VAL A 100 23.31 -6.84 4.62
CA VAL A 100 22.80 -7.97 3.84
C VAL A 100 21.69 -7.50 2.91
N LYS A 101 21.69 -8.00 1.67
CA LYS A 101 20.56 -7.84 0.75
C LYS A 101 19.58 -8.98 0.99
N PRO A 102 18.35 -8.72 1.45
CA PRO A 102 17.38 -9.78 1.69
C PRO A 102 16.93 -10.43 0.38
N SER A 103 16.81 -11.76 0.37
CA SER A 103 16.41 -12.55 -0.80
C SER A 103 14.93 -12.98 -0.79
N SER A 104 14.27 -12.93 0.37
CA SER A 104 12.85 -13.26 0.49
C SER A 104 12.15 -12.36 1.49
N LEU A 105 10.84 -12.27 1.34
CA LEU A 105 9.93 -11.53 2.21
C LEU A 105 9.82 -12.19 3.60
N GLY A 106 9.32 -11.41 4.57
CA GLY A 106 9.01 -11.86 5.92
C GLY A 106 10.08 -11.50 6.96
N THR A 107 9.91 -12.02 8.17
CA THR A 107 10.84 -11.82 9.28
C THR A 107 12.13 -12.62 9.06
N LYS A 108 13.26 -11.95 9.24
CA LYS A 108 14.61 -12.52 9.15
C LYS A 108 15.28 -12.37 10.50
N THR A 109 15.55 -13.51 11.14
CA THR A 109 16.38 -13.56 12.35
C THR A 109 17.83 -13.67 11.95
N TRP A 110 18.69 -12.99 12.69
CA TRP A 110 20.13 -13.08 12.56
C TRP A 110 20.77 -12.98 13.94
N GLY A 111 21.94 -13.60 14.09
CA GLY A 111 22.63 -13.63 15.36
C GLY A 111 24.09 -13.98 15.17
N GLY A 112 24.86 -13.70 16.21
CA GLY A 112 26.30 -13.84 16.16
C GLY A 112 26.90 -13.86 17.55
N VAL A 113 28.22 -13.86 17.58
CA VAL A 113 29.00 -13.84 18.81
C VAL A 113 30.04 -12.73 18.69
N ILE A 114 30.08 -11.88 19.71
CA ILE A 114 31.14 -10.90 19.91
C ILE A 114 32.20 -11.55 20.78
N THR A 115 33.42 -11.68 20.28
CA THR A 115 34.57 -12.20 21.03
C THR A 115 35.48 -11.05 21.44
N LEU A 116 35.73 -10.92 22.74
CA LEU A 116 36.61 -9.92 23.33
C LEU A 116 37.70 -10.62 24.14
N LYS A 117 38.94 -10.16 24.02
CA LYS A 117 40.03 -10.66 24.87
C LYS A 117 39.95 -10.02 26.25
N ALA A 118 39.79 -10.83 27.28
CA ALA A 118 39.92 -10.36 28.64
C ALA A 118 41.38 -10.01 28.96
N PRO A 119 41.61 -9.13 29.95
CA PRO A 119 42.97 -8.74 30.34
C PRO A 119 43.83 -9.89 30.87
N ASP A 120 43.20 -11.00 31.26
CA ASP A 120 43.86 -12.26 31.66
C ASP A 120 44.29 -13.14 30.46
N GLY A 121 43.99 -12.70 29.23
CA GLY A 121 44.30 -13.39 27.97
C GLY A 121 43.25 -14.40 27.53
N THR A 122 42.15 -14.56 28.28
CA THR A 122 41.04 -15.45 27.90
C THR A 122 40.08 -14.78 26.92
N ASP A 123 39.49 -15.55 26.00
CA ASP A 123 38.49 -15.03 25.06
C ASP A 123 37.09 -15.09 25.71
N MET A 124 36.48 -13.93 25.96
CA MET A 124 35.09 -13.82 26.40
C MET A 124 34.15 -13.70 25.19
N GLN A 125 33.08 -14.49 25.20
CA GLN A 125 32.11 -14.55 24.12
C GLN A 125 30.74 -14.05 24.57
N TYR A 126 30.18 -13.10 23.82
CA TYR A 126 28.85 -12.52 24.05
C TYR A 126 27.95 -12.82 22.85
N PRO A 127 27.03 -13.80 22.96
CA PRO A 127 26.08 -14.09 21.90
C PRO A 127 25.00 -13.00 21.82
N PHE A 128 24.54 -12.71 20.61
CA PHE A 128 23.41 -11.81 20.37
C PHE A 128 22.50 -12.34 19.28
N VAL A 129 21.22 -11.97 19.37
CA VAL A 129 20.18 -12.30 18.39
C VAL A 129 19.36 -11.05 18.13
N SER A 130 19.03 -10.80 16.87
CA SER A 130 18.20 -9.69 16.42
C SER A 130 17.35 -10.14 15.22
N GLU A 131 16.31 -9.39 14.90
CA GLU A 131 15.46 -9.66 13.76
C GLU A 131 15.17 -8.38 12.97
N TYR A 132 14.93 -8.54 11.67
CA TYR A 132 14.46 -7.47 10.79
C TYR A 132 13.37 -8.01 9.85
N VAL A 133 12.44 -7.15 9.45
CA VAL A 133 11.32 -7.54 8.58
C VAL A 133 11.53 -7.00 7.17
N VAL A 134 11.37 -7.87 6.18
CA VAL A 134 11.48 -7.51 4.75
C VAL A 134 10.07 -7.44 4.16
N GLY A 135 9.64 -6.23 3.83
CA GLY A 135 8.38 -5.97 3.12
C GLY A 135 8.58 -5.87 1.61
N GLU A 136 7.50 -6.08 0.84
CA GLU A 136 7.47 -5.74 -0.58
C GLU A 136 7.46 -4.22 -0.75
N ALA A 137 8.26 -3.71 -1.69
CA ALA A 137 8.15 -2.33 -2.14
C ALA A 137 6.87 -2.19 -2.98
N SER A 138 5.77 -1.79 -2.34
CA SER A 138 4.53 -1.44 -3.05
C SER A 138 4.42 0.08 -3.21
N VAL A 139 4.11 0.51 -4.42
CA VAL A 139 3.80 1.92 -4.72
C VAL A 139 2.33 2.00 -5.09
N ILE A 140 1.60 2.89 -4.42
CA ILE A 140 0.19 3.13 -4.69
C ILE A 140 0.08 4.39 -5.56
N CYS A 141 -0.24 4.21 -6.83
CA CYS A 141 -0.50 5.30 -7.77
C CYS A 141 -2.01 5.37 -8.06
N SER A 142 -2.71 6.30 -7.39
CA SER A 142 -4.15 6.44 -7.53
C SER A 142 -4.52 7.69 -8.36
N PRO A 143 -5.33 7.55 -9.43
CA PRO A 143 -5.79 8.70 -10.21
C PRO A 143 -6.76 9.57 -9.38
N THR A 144 -6.34 10.79 -9.04
CA THR A 144 -7.12 11.71 -8.20
C THR A 144 -8.45 12.15 -8.84
N ALA A 145 -8.46 12.31 -10.17
CA ALA A 145 -9.65 12.69 -10.92
C ALA A 145 -10.68 11.56 -11.08
N MET A 146 -10.31 10.32 -10.76
CA MET A 146 -11.12 9.11 -10.99
C MET A 146 -11.68 8.49 -9.70
N ASN A 147 -11.76 9.25 -8.60
CA ASN A 147 -12.48 8.83 -7.39
C ASN A 147 -14.02 8.88 -7.59
N VAL A 148 -14.51 8.13 -8.57
CA VAL A 148 -15.91 8.09 -9.01
C VAL A 148 -16.47 6.69 -8.86
N MET A 149 -17.67 6.59 -8.32
CA MET A 149 -18.48 5.37 -8.34
C MET A 149 -19.75 5.62 -9.14
N TYR A 150 -20.19 4.63 -9.90
CA TYR A 150 -21.43 4.67 -10.66
C TYR A 150 -22.59 4.14 -9.82
N HIS A 151 -23.65 4.93 -9.73
CA HIS A 151 -24.89 4.49 -9.09
C HIS A 151 -25.53 3.32 -9.84
N GLY A 152 -26.22 2.44 -9.10
CA GLY A 152 -27.01 1.34 -9.67
C GLY A 152 -26.22 0.06 -9.93
N ILE A 153 -24.89 0.14 -9.99
CA ILE A 153 -24.00 -1.02 -10.21
C ILE A 153 -23.01 -1.21 -9.06
N ALA A 154 -22.44 -2.42 -8.99
CA ALA A 154 -21.36 -2.74 -8.06
C ALA A 154 -20.04 -2.18 -8.60
N ASN A 155 -19.38 -1.31 -7.83
CA ASN A 155 -18.10 -0.69 -8.18
C ASN A 155 -16.98 -1.42 -7.43
N PRO A 156 -16.06 -2.14 -8.11
CA PRO A 156 -15.00 -2.87 -7.45
C PRO A 156 -13.99 -1.90 -6.81
N ILE A 157 -13.58 -2.21 -5.58
CA ILE A 157 -12.53 -1.49 -4.87
C ILE A 157 -11.54 -2.48 -4.28
N ASP A 158 -10.26 -2.09 -4.29
CA ASP A 158 -9.21 -2.78 -3.57
C ASP A 158 -8.77 -1.93 -2.38
N VAL A 159 -8.67 -2.56 -1.20
CA VAL A 159 -8.41 -1.88 0.06
C VAL A 159 -7.24 -2.58 0.73
N SER A 160 -6.16 -1.85 0.94
CA SER A 160 -4.97 -2.32 1.64
C SER A 160 -4.54 -1.29 2.69
N VAL A 161 -4.05 -1.81 3.81
CA VAL A 161 -3.46 -1.02 4.89
C VAL A 161 -2.04 -1.51 5.08
N PRO A 162 -1.01 -0.65 4.96
CA PRO A 162 0.38 -1.06 5.13
C PRO A 162 0.60 -1.77 6.47
N GLY A 163 1.24 -2.93 6.44
CA GLY A 163 1.54 -3.73 7.64
C GLY A 163 0.38 -4.55 8.19
N VAL A 164 -0.78 -4.58 7.52
CA VAL A 164 -1.95 -5.36 7.95
C VAL A 164 -2.36 -6.36 6.87
N SER A 165 -2.52 -7.63 7.26
CA SER A 165 -3.02 -8.67 6.36
C SER A 165 -4.48 -8.40 5.92
N PRO A 166 -4.88 -8.73 4.67
CA PRO A 166 -6.23 -8.48 4.16
C PRO A 166 -7.36 -9.03 5.04
N ASP A 167 -7.15 -10.18 5.68
CA ASP A 167 -8.16 -10.82 6.54
C ASP A 167 -8.47 -10.03 7.83
N LYS A 168 -7.59 -9.09 8.19
CA LYS A 168 -7.74 -8.21 9.36
C LYS A 168 -8.29 -6.84 9.00
N ILE A 169 -8.65 -6.63 7.73
CA ILE A 169 -9.22 -5.39 7.22
C ILE A 169 -10.73 -5.58 7.09
N SER A 170 -11.49 -4.60 7.55
CA SER A 170 -12.93 -4.52 7.35
C SER A 170 -13.30 -3.13 6.86
N ILE A 171 -14.36 -3.06 6.07
CA ILE A 171 -14.86 -1.79 5.53
C ILE A 171 -16.28 -1.54 6.01
N ARG A 172 -16.59 -0.26 6.21
CA ARG A 172 -17.94 0.25 6.40
C ARG A 172 -18.19 1.31 5.34
N VAL A 173 -19.39 1.28 4.76
CA VAL A 173 -19.79 2.26 3.74
C VAL A 173 -20.94 3.11 4.26
N VAL A 174 -20.86 4.42 4.00
CA VAL A 174 -21.92 5.39 4.24
C VAL A 174 -22.45 5.86 2.87
N ASN A 175 -23.77 6.04 2.75
CA ASN A 175 -24.48 6.36 1.50
C ASN A 175 -24.39 5.28 0.40
N GLY A 176 -24.19 4.03 0.80
CA GLY A 176 -24.14 2.87 -0.10
C GLY A 176 -24.13 1.55 0.67
N THR A 177 -24.12 0.46 -0.08
CA THR A 177 -23.88 -0.89 0.44
C THR A 177 -22.57 -1.45 -0.09
N HIS A 178 -21.97 -2.40 0.62
CA HIS A 178 -20.81 -3.14 0.13
C HIS A 178 -21.10 -4.64 0.08
N SER A 179 -20.42 -5.32 -0.84
CA SER A 179 -20.42 -6.77 -1.02
C SER A 179 -18.98 -7.23 -1.30
N THR A 180 -18.76 -8.54 -1.30
CA THR A 180 -17.51 -9.19 -1.74
C THR A 180 -17.65 -9.79 -3.14
N GLU A 181 -18.73 -9.46 -3.85
CA GLU A 181 -18.96 -9.88 -5.23
C GLU A 181 -17.87 -9.36 -6.16
N LYS A 182 -17.39 -10.25 -7.04
CA LYS A 182 -16.45 -9.92 -8.11
C LYS A 182 -17.22 -9.30 -9.27
N VAL A 183 -16.78 -8.12 -9.67
CA VAL A 183 -17.35 -7.38 -10.80
C VAL A 183 -16.53 -7.71 -12.05
N LYS A 184 -17.20 -7.87 -13.20
CA LYS A 184 -16.56 -8.15 -14.49
C LYS A 184 -16.33 -6.87 -15.30
N ASN A 185 -15.23 -6.84 -16.02
CA ASN A 185 -14.95 -5.84 -17.06
C ASN A 185 -15.68 -6.20 -18.37
N SER A 186 -15.67 -5.27 -19.33
CA SER A 186 -16.25 -5.45 -20.67
C SER A 186 -15.66 -6.63 -21.48
N LYS A 187 -14.54 -7.23 -21.04
CA LYS A 187 -13.91 -8.42 -21.64
C LYS A 187 -14.31 -9.73 -20.94
N GLY A 188 -15.15 -9.67 -19.90
CA GLY A 188 -15.60 -10.82 -19.11
C GLY A 188 -14.64 -11.25 -18.00
N GLU A 189 -13.55 -10.52 -17.77
CA GLU A 189 -12.57 -10.78 -16.71
C GLU A 189 -12.96 -10.06 -15.42
N ASN A 190 -12.66 -10.64 -14.26
CA ASN A 190 -12.96 -9.99 -12.98
C ASN A 190 -11.98 -8.85 -12.70
N PHE A 191 -12.50 -7.71 -12.24
CA PHE A 191 -11.68 -6.63 -11.69
C PHE A 191 -10.89 -7.12 -10.47
N LYS A 192 -9.70 -6.53 -10.28
CA LYS A 192 -8.91 -6.70 -9.06
C LYS A 192 -9.60 -5.92 -7.94
N GLY A 193 -9.89 -6.58 -6.84
CA GLY A 193 -10.54 -5.97 -5.68
C GLY A 193 -11.27 -7.03 -4.85
N THR A 194 -11.17 -6.90 -3.53
CA THR A 194 -11.82 -7.79 -2.56
C THR A 194 -13.27 -7.37 -2.30
N TYR A 195 -13.57 -6.08 -2.48
CA TYR A 195 -14.89 -5.52 -2.18
C TYR A 195 -15.50 -4.88 -3.41
N SER A 196 -16.82 -4.77 -3.39
CA SER A 196 -17.58 -3.97 -4.33
C SER A 196 -18.57 -3.08 -3.58
N VAL A 197 -18.73 -1.84 -4.06
CA VAL A 197 -19.59 -0.83 -3.42
C VAL A 197 -20.69 -0.41 -4.38
N LYS A 198 -21.94 -0.44 -3.91
CA LYS A 198 -23.11 0.04 -4.65
C LYS A 198 -23.62 1.33 -4.01
N PRO A 199 -23.42 2.50 -4.64
CA PRO A 199 -23.94 3.77 -4.15
C PRO A 199 -25.46 3.82 -4.10
N SER A 200 -26.03 4.41 -3.04
CA SER A 200 -27.48 4.51 -2.87
C SER A 200 -28.12 5.59 -3.75
N GLU A 201 -27.46 6.73 -3.95
CA GLU A 201 -28.04 7.91 -4.60
C GLU A 201 -26.99 8.70 -5.39
N VAL A 202 -27.40 9.30 -6.51
CA VAL A 202 -26.55 10.17 -7.33
C VAL A 202 -26.40 11.55 -6.66
N GLY A 203 -25.20 12.14 -6.69
CA GLY A 203 -24.95 13.49 -6.18
C GLY A 203 -24.62 13.58 -4.68
N LYS A 204 -24.76 12.49 -3.92
CA LYS A 204 -24.22 12.36 -2.56
C LYS A 204 -22.93 11.56 -2.60
N ASN A 205 -21.87 12.06 -1.98
CA ASN A 205 -20.61 11.31 -1.89
C ASN A 205 -20.80 10.04 -1.06
N VAL A 206 -20.20 8.95 -1.53
CA VAL A 206 -20.07 7.71 -0.77
C VAL A 206 -18.79 7.78 0.05
N GLN A 207 -18.88 7.41 1.32
CA GLN A 207 -17.71 7.37 2.19
C GLN A 207 -17.37 5.92 2.52
N VAL A 208 -16.13 5.53 2.24
CA VAL A 208 -15.59 4.22 2.62
C VAL A 208 -14.71 4.43 3.84
N ILE A 209 -15.12 3.83 4.95
CA ILE A 209 -14.42 3.86 6.24
C ILE A 209 -13.74 2.51 6.41
N VAL A 210 -12.41 2.52 6.53
CA VAL A 210 -11.61 1.32 6.69
C VAL A 210 -11.26 1.16 8.16
N SER A 211 -11.38 -0.06 8.68
CA SER A 211 -10.94 -0.45 10.02
C SER A 211 -9.99 -1.65 9.93
N ALA A 212 -8.87 -1.57 10.63
CA ALA A 212 -7.88 -2.64 10.70
C ALA A 212 -7.69 -3.10 12.15
N ASN A 213 -7.57 -4.41 12.36
CA ASN A 213 -7.12 -4.94 13.64
C ASN A 213 -5.58 -4.97 13.67
N ILE A 214 -4.99 -4.08 14.46
CA ILE A 214 -3.54 -3.99 14.65
C ILE A 214 -3.26 -4.40 16.11
N ASN A 215 -2.56 -5.51 16.29
CA ASN A 215 -2.17 -6.03 17.61
C ASN A 215 -3.34 -6.18 18.60
N GLY A 216 -4.52 -6.60 18.11
CA GLY A 216 -5.72 -6.81 18.93
C GLY A 216 -6.58 -5.57 19.14
N VAL A 217 -6.09 -4.38 18.76
CA VAL A 217 -6.86 -3.13 18.81
C VAL A 217 -7.42 -2.81 17.43
N ASN A 218 -8.73 -2.57 17.34
CA ASN A 218 -9.35 -2.09 16.11
C ASN A 218 -9.08 -0.59 15.96
N GLN A 219 -8.26 -0.24 14.97
CA GLN A 219 -8.01 1.14 14.57
C GLN A 219 -8.87 1.47 13.34
N THR A 220 -9.59 2.59 13.41
CA THR A 220 -10.40 3.10 12.30
C THR A 220 -9.69 4.29 11.65
N PHE A 221 -9.65 4.29 10.33
CA PHE A 221 -9.02 5.34 9.53
C PHE A 221 -10.03 6.42 9.12
N ALA A 222 -9.51 7.56 8.66
CA ALA A 222 -10.32 8.64 8.13
C ALA A 222 -11.17 8.14 6.93
N PRO A 223 -12.43 8.60 6.78
CA PRO A 223 -13.27 8.21 5.66
C PRO A 223 -12.66 8.66 4.32
N TYR A 224 -12.67 7.77 3.33
CA TYR A 224 -12.30 8.10 1.96
C TYR A 224 -13.55 8.36 1.12
N GLU A 225 -13.62 9.54 0.49
CA GLU A 225 -14.81 9.96 -0.26
C GLU A 225 -14.73 9.65 -1.76
N PHE A 226 -15.80 9.07 -2.28
CA PHE A 226 -16.03 8.82 -3.70
C PHE A 226 -17.23 9.63 -4.19
N ARG A 227 -17.06 10.29 -5.33
CA ARG A 227 -18.13 11.03 -6.00
C ARG A 227 -19.04 10.04 -6.71
N VAL A 228 -20.35 10.18 -6.55
CA VAL A 228 -21.31 9.31 -7.23
C VAL A 228 -21.80 9.94 -8.51
N LYS A 229 -21.57 9.26 -9.63
CA LYS A 229 -22.10 9.66 -10.95
C LYS A 229 -23.16 8.67 -11.43
N SER A 230 -24.04 9.15 -12.29
CA SER A 230 -24.90 8.26 -13.08
C SER A 230 -24.06 7.55 -14.14
N ILE A 231 -24.44 6.32 -14.48
CA ILE A 231 -23.88 5.64 -15.65
C ILE A 231 -24.10 6.53 -16.89
N PRO A 232 -23.19 6.60 -17.87
CA PRO A 232 -23.43 7.32 -19.12
C PRO A 232 -24.66 6.81 -19.88
N VAL A 233 -25.23 7.65 -20.75
CA VAL A 233 -26.37 7.27 -21.59
C VAL A 233 -25.85 6.38 -22.73
N PRO A 234 -26.44 5.19 -22.97
CA PRO A 234 -26.01 4.31 -24.05
C PRO A 234 -26.41 4.85 -25.43
N GLU A 235 -25.76 4.32 -26.47
CA GLU A 235 -26.08 4.61 -27.86
C GLU A 235 -27.06 3.54 -28.39
N ALA A 236 -28.13 3.97 -29.06
CA ALA A 236 -29.02 3.05 -29.75
C ALA A 236 -28.41 2.62 -31.10
N ARG A 237 -28.48 1.33 -31.40
CA ARG A 237 -27.98 0.75 -32.65
C ARG A 237 -29.02 -0.16 -33.29
N PHE A 238 -29.14 -0.06 -34.60
CA PHE A 238 -29.99 -0.90 -35.43
C PHE A 238 -29.14 -1.50 -36.55
N GLY A 239 -29.05 -2.84 -36.62
CA GLY A 239 -28.12 -3.50 -37.54
C GLY A 239 -26.65 -3.15 -37.29
N GLY A 240 -26.29 -2.77 -36.06
CA GLY A 240 -24.95 -2.32 -35.70
C GLY A 240 -24.65 -0.85 -36.02
N LEU A 241 -25.59 -0.11 -36.61
CA LEU A 241 -25.43 1.28 -37.03
C LEU A 241 -26.30 2.22 -36.19
N SER A 242 -25.80 3.42 -35.89
CA SER A 242 -26.57 4.53 -35.32
C SER A 242 -26.93 5.59 -36.37
N SER A 243 -26.20 5.64 -37.48
CA SER A 243 -26.49 6.47 -38.65
C SER A 243 -25.84 5.90 -39.92
N GLY A 244 -26.23 6.40 -41.09
CA GLY A 244 -25.65 6.02 -42.38
C GLY A 244 -26.59 5.20 -43.27
N ASN A 245 -26.04 4.37 -44.15
CA ASN A 245 -26.82 3.59 -45.10
C ASN A 245 -27.02 2.15 -44.60
N ILE A 246 -28.23 1.62 -44.78
CA ILE A 246 -28.56 0.23 -44.49
C ILE A 246 -29.28 -0.40 -45.68
N ALA A 247 -28.84 -1.58 -46.11
CA ALA A 247 -29.53 -2.33 -47.14
C ALA A 247 -30.92 -2.77 -46.62
N LYS A 248 -31.95 -2.63 -47.45
CA LYS A 248 -33.33 -2.99 -47.06
C LYS A 248 -33.44 -4.42 -46.50
N ASN A 249 -32.82 -5.40 -47.16
CA ASN A 249 -32.86 -6.80 -46.72
C ASN A 249 -32.25 -6.97 -45.32
N THR A 250 -31.17 -6.26 -45.02
CA THR A 250 -30.52 -6.28 -43.71
C THR A 250 -31.39 -5.63 -42.64
N ALA A 251 -32.07 -4.52 -42.96
CA ALA A 251 -32.99 -3.85 -42.05
C ALA A 251 -34.20 -4.73 -41.67
N VAL A 252 -34.79 -5.42 -42.65
CA VAL A 252 -35.93 -6.34 -42.42
C VAL A 252 -35.51 -7.57 -41.61
N ALA A 253 -34.28 -8.05 -41.82
CA ALA A 253 -33.74 -9.21 -41.11
C ALA A 253 -33.36 -8.92 -39.65
N GLN A 254 -33.27 -7.66 -39.24
CA GLN A 254 -32.97 -7.33 -37.84
C GLN A 254 -34.10 -7.79 -36.91
N ALA A 255 -33.72 -8.27 -35.73
CA ALA A 255 -34.68 -8.64 -34.70
C ALA A 255 -35.27 -7.40 -34.00
N GLY A 256 -34.48 -6.34 -33.86
CA GLY A 256 -34.82 -5.22 -32.99
C GLY A 256 -33.75 -4.14 -32.91
N VAL A 257 -33.97 -3.21 -31.97
CA VAL A 257 -33.04 -2.13 -31.63
C VAL A 257 -32.29 -2.53 -30.36
N PHE A 258 -30.99 -2.31 -30.35
CA PHE A 258 -30.12 -2.59 -29.22
C PHE A 258 -29.56 -1.30 -28.63
N ALA A 259 -29.29 -1.28 -27.34
CA ALA A 259 -28.61 -0.18 -26.67
C ALA A 259 -27.23 -0.66 -26.23
N VAL A 260 -26.18 0.02 -26.70
CA VAL A 260 -24.78 -0.33 -26.44
C VAL A 260 -24.06 0.89 -25.92
N LEU A 261 -23.22 0.72 -24.91
CA LEU A 261 -22.36 1.79 -24.42
C LEU A 261 -20.92 1.51 -24.87
N PRO A 262 -20.45 2.13 -25.98
CA PRO A 262 -19.08 1.95 -26.41
C PRO A 262 -18.11 2.56 -25.39
N ASP A 263 -16.91 1.97 -25.30
CA ASP A 263 -15.79 2.47 -24.49
C ASP A 263 -16.08 2.63 -22.98
N PHE A 264 -16.96 1.80 -22.43
CA PHE A 264 -17.21 1.72 -20.99
C PHE A 264 -16.46 0.56 -20.34
N ASP A 265 -15.87 0.82 -19.15
CA ASP A 265 -15.03 -0.15 -18.45
C ASP A 265 -15.82 -1.36 -17.91
N PHE A 266 -17.12 -1.19 -17.66
CA PHE A 266 -17.98 -2.23 -17.10
C PHE A 266 -18.79 -2.93 -18.20
N ASP A 267 -18.98 -4.25 -18.05
CA ASP A 267 -19.92 -5.02 -18.87
C ASP A 267 -21.36 -4.75 -18.42
N LEU A 268 -22.02 -3.80 -19.07
CA LEU A 268 -23.40 -3.44 -18.77
C LEU A 268 -24.35 -3.89 -19.87
N GLN A 269 -25.40 -4.61 -19.47
CA GLN A 269 -26.47 -5.01 -20.36
C GLN A 269 -27.64 -4.04 -20.27
N TYR A 270 -27.96 -3.39 -21.38
CA TYR A 270 -29.13 -2.52 -21.50
C TYR A 270 -30.25 -3.23 -22.25
N THR A 271 -31.48 -3.05 -21.77
CA THR A 271 -32.68 -3.55 -22.44
C THR A 271 -33.50 -2.38 -22.97
N VAL A 272 -33.76 -2.38 -24.28
CA VAL A 272 -34.68 -1.42 -24.91
C VAL A 272 -36.11 -1.80 -24.53
N THR A 273 -36.85 -0.86 -23.93
CA THR A 273 -38.23 -1.05 -23.47
C THR A 273 -39.27 -0.53 -24.44
N GLY A 274 -38.87 0.28 -25.42
CA GLY A 274 -39.75 0.71 -26.50
C GLY A 274 -39.07 1.67 -27.45
N PHE A 275 -39.61 1.76 -28.65
CA PHE A 275 -39.15 2.67 -29.70
C PHE A 275 -40.25 2.84 -30.77
N SER A 276 -40.16 3.91 -31.54
CA SER A 276 -41.07 4.21 -32.64
C SER A 276 -40.31 4.28 -33.95
N ILE A 277 -40.85 3.66 -35.00
CA ILE A 277 -40.34 3.82 -36.37
C ILE A 277 -41.20 4.84 -37.07
N LEU A 278 -40.55 5.85 -37.65
CA LEU A 278 -41.15 6.86 -38.50
C LEU A 278 -40.64 6.66 -39.93
N TYR A 279 -41.59 6.60 -40.85
CA TYR A 279 -41.34 6.61 -42.29
C TYR A 279 -42.19 7.69 -42.95
N SER A 280 -41.53 8.53 -43.75
CA SER A 280 -42.17 9.61 -44.50
C SER A 280 -42.31 9.24 -45.98
N ASP A 281 -43.56 9.15 -46.45
CA ASP A 281 -43.88 8.98 -47.87
C ASP A 281 -44.55 10.25 -48.45
N ARG A 282 -44.80 10.25 -49.76
CA ARG A 282 -45.54 11.29 -50.49
C ARG A 282 -46.95 11.54 -49.95
N MET A 283 -47.53 10.59 -49.23
CA MET A 283 -48.88 10.68 -48.65
C MET A 283 -48.89 11.13 -47.18
N GLY A 284 -47.74 11.30 -46.55
CA GLY A 284 -47.60 11.69 -45.14
C GLY A 284 -46.66 10.80 -44.34
N ASP A 285 -46.57 11.09 -43.04
CA ASP A 285 -45.75 10.34 -42.08
C ASP A 285 -46.53 9.17 -41.48
N LEU A 286 -45.94 7.99 -41.53
CA LEU A 286 -46.42 6.78 -40.86
C LEU A 286 -45.54 6.51 -39.64
N ILE A 287 -46.17 6.34 -38.47
CA ILE A 287 -45.48 6.08 -37.21
C ILE A 287 -46.02 4.80 -36.59
N GLU A 288 -45.12 3.84 -36.34
CA GLU A 288 -45.45 2.56 -35.70
C GLU A 288 -44.60 2.36 -34.45
N THR A 289 -45.25 2.10 -33.32
CA THR A 289 -44.60 2.00 -32.00
C THR A 289 -44.41 0.54 -31.58
N SER A 290 -43.28 0.26 -30.95
CA SER A 290 -43.00 -1.00 -30.25
C SER A 290 -42.88 -0.76 -28.75
N THR A 291 -43.41 -1.68 -27.96
CA THR A 291 -43.30 -1.74 -26.49
C THR A 291 -42.25 -2.75 -26.02
N SER A 292 -41.39 -3.20 -26.94
CA SER A 292 -40.30 -4.13 -26.65
C SER A 292 -39.04 -3.71 -27.41
N SER A 293 -37.93 -4.42 -27.18
CA SER A 293 -36.71 -4.26 -27.99
C SER A 293 -36.86 -4.82 -29.41
N MET A 294 -37.89 -5.63 -29.67
CA MET A 294 -38.11 -6.31 -30.94
C MET A 294 -38.99 -5.49 -31.89
N LEU A 295 -38.79 -5.69 -33.20
CA LEU A 295 -39.65 -5.15 -34.24
C LEU A 295 -41.01 -5.86 -34.27
N THR A 296 -42.09 -5.08 -34.34
CA THR A 296 -43.44 -5.61 -34.56
C THR A 296 -43.67 -5.97 -36.03
N SER A 297 -44.70 -6.79 -36.32
CA SER A 297 -45.05 -7.12 -37.70
C SER A 297 -45.39 -5.87 -38.53
N ALA A 298 -46.14 -4.93 -37.95
CA ALA A 298 -46.47 -3.65 -38.59
C ALA A 298 -45.23 -2.82 -38.94
N GLN A 299 -44.24 -2.80 -38.05
CA GLN A 299 -42.95 -2.15 -38.31
C GLN A 299 -42.16 -2.84 -39.43
N LYS A 300 -42.13 -4.18 -39.45
CA LYS A 300 -41.50 -4.93 -40.54
C LYS A 300 -42.18 -4.67 -41.88
N ASP A 301 -43.50 -4.59 -41.91
CA ASP A 301 -44.28 -4.26 -43.11
C ASP A 301 -44.04 -2.83 -43.57
N LEU A 302 -43.82 -1.90 -42.64
CA LEU A 302 -43.43 -0.53 -42.93
C LEU A 302 -42.03 -0.48 -43.55
N ILE A 303 -41.03 -1.18 -42.98
CA ILE A 303 -39.68 -1.29 -43.55
C ILE A 303 -39.72 -1.97 -44.93
N ASN A 304 -40.54 -3.00 -45.11
CA ASN A 304 -40.74 -3.70 -46.38
C ASN A 304 -41.35 -2.80 -47.47
N ARG A 305 -42.11 -1.76 -47.12
CA ARG A 305 -42.64 -0.79 -48.08
C ARG A 305 -41.64 0.30 -48.45
N MET A 306 -40.56 0.47 -47.69
CA MET A 306 -39.56 1.50 -47.97
C MET A 306 -38.86 1.26 -49.31
N THR A 307 -38.62 2.36 -50.01
CA THR A 307 -37.88 2.40 -51.28
C THR A 307 -36.49 2.98 -51.06
N ARG A 308 -35.57 2.65 -51.97
CA ARG A 308 -34.19 3.14 -51.94
C ARG A 308 -34.14 4.67 -51.90
N GLY A 309 -33.26 5.20 -51.06
CA GLY A 309 -33.03 6.63 -50.85
C GLY A 309 -33.93 7.29 -49.81
N LYS A 310 -34.84 6.53 -49.17
CA LYS A 310 -35.71 7.03 -48.08
C LYS A 310 -35.04 6.87 -46.73
N ASP A 311 -35.35 7.80 -45.82
CA ASP A 311 -34.85 7.78 -44.45
C ASP A 311 -35.78 6.95 -43.56
N LEU A 312 -35.19 6.00 -42.85
CA LEU A 312 -35.76 5.24 -41.73
C LEU A 312 -35.35 5.97 -40.44
N ILE A 313 -36.32 6.55 -39.75
CA ILE A 313 -36.07 7.25 -38.49
C ILE A 313 -36.62 6.39 -37.35
N ILE A 314 -35.74 5.98 -36.45
CA ILE A 314 -36.12 5.30 -35.20
C ILE A 314 -35.99 6.32 -34.08
N LYS A 315 -37.11 6.68 -33.46
CA LYS A 315 -37.19 7.72 -32.43
C LYS A 315 -37.91 7.22 -31.19
N ASP A 316 -37.93 8.06 -30.15
CA ASP A 316 -38.55 7.76 -28.85
C ASP A 316 -38.00 6.46 -28.23
N ILE A 317 -36.73 6.16 -28.49
CA ILE A 317 -36.06 4.94 -28.03
C ILE A 317 -35.85 5.06 -26.52
N LYS A 318 -36.41 4.14 -25.76
CA LYS A 318 -36.26 4.04 -24.31
C LYS A 318 -35.49 2.80 -23.96
N ALA A 319 -34.48 2.93 -23.10
CA ALA A 319 -33.71 1.81 -22.58
C ALA A 319 -33.59 1.89 -21.07
N VAL A 320 -33.53 0.72 -20.44
CA VAL A 320 -33.30 0.56 -19.00
C VAL A 320 -32.02 -0.23 -18.82
N GLY A 321 -31.11 0.31 -18.00
CA GLY A 321 -29.87 -0.34 -17.62
C GLY A 321 -30.02 -1.15 -16.33
N PRO A 322 -28.91 -1.74 -15.84
CA PRO A 322 -28.90 -2.45 -14.56
C PRO A 322 -29.13 -1.52 -13.35
N ASP A 323 -29.05 -0.20 -13.55
CA ASP A 323 -29.45 0.83 -12.59
C ASP A 323 -30.97 0.95 -12.42
N GLY A 324 -31.76 0.34 -13.31
CA GLY A 324 -33.22 0.40 -13.27
C GLY A 324 -33.81 1.76 -13.70
N VAL A 325 -32.98 2.69 -14.15
CA VAL A 325 -33.40 4.04 -14.53
C VAL A 325 -33.74 4.07 -16.03
N PRO A 326 -34.97 4.40 -16.43
CA PRO A 326 -35.33 4.54 -17.83
C PRO A 326 -34.69 5.78 -18.44
N ARG A 327 -34.07 5.62 -19.60
CA ARG A 327 -33.36 6.67 -20.34
C ARG A 327 -33.89 6.76 -21.76
N THR A 328 -34.12 7.97 -22.23
CA THR A 328 -34.42 8.23 -23.64
C THR A 328 -33.11 8.36 -24.41
N LEU A 329 -32.96 7.57 -25.47
CA LEU A 329 -31.77 7.55 -26.32
C LEU A 329 -31.96 8.46 -27.52
N LEU A 330 -30.85 8.86 -28.13
CA LEU A 330 -30.86 9.62 -29.37
C LEU A 330 -31.52 8.81 -30.51
N PRO A 331 -32.23 9.47 -31.43
CA PRO A 331 -32.84 8.79 -32.55
C PRO A 331 -31.78 8.26 -33.52
N ILE A 332 -32.10 7.13 -34.15
CA ILE A 332 -31.29 6.54 -35.22
C ILE A 332 -31.87 7.01 -36.55
N ILE A 333 -31.01 7.50 -37.45
CA ILE A 333 -31.42 7.95 -38.79
C ILE A 333 -30.61 7.16 -39.81
N LEU A 334 -31.28 6.24 -40.52
CA LEU A 334 -30.66 5.40 -41.53
C LEU A 334 -31.27 5.65 -42.89
N LYS A 335 -30.47 5.65 -43.94
CA LYS A 335 -30.93 5.73 -45.32
C LYS A 335 -31.01 4.34 -45.93
N ILE A 336 -32.17 3.98 -46.46
CA ILE A 336 -32.34 2.69 -47.15
C ILE A 336 -31.59 2.73 -48.47
N ASP A 337 -30.67 1.79 -48.67
CA ASP A 337 -29.99 1.54 -49.96
C ASP A 337 -30.64 0.40 -50.74
#